data_AF-A0A146K243-F1
#
_entry.id   AF-A0A146K243-F1
#
_cell.length_a   1.000
_cell.length_b   1.000
_cell.length_c   1.000
_cell.angle_alpha   90.00
_cell.angle_beta   90.00
_cell.angle_gamma   90.00
#
_symmetry.space_group_name_H-M   'P 1'
#
loop_
_entity.id
_entity.type
_entity.pdbx_description
1 polymer ?
#
loop_
_entity_poly.entity_id
_entity_poly.type
_entity_poly.pdbx_seq_one_letter_code
_entity_poly.pdbx_strand_id
1 'polypeptide(L)'
;SKRILNFDQQVMVEDSQYKQDQYDIDFQPLGQILHFQVIIGQNIQLIDQNAFHSNVELKIALFPQVLLIKQSAFYGCSSLRLFQSENLKEVESHVFYRCSLLSQINAY
;
A
#
# COMPACT_ATOMS: atom_id res chain seq x y z
N SER A 1 16.29 7.38 -6.36
CA SER A 1 16.71 6.31 -5.43
C SER A 1 15.47 5.52 -5.00
N LYS A 2 15.47 4.20 -5.19
CA LYS A 2 14.30 3.32 -5.01
C LYS A 2 13.93 3.24 -3.52
N ARG A 3 12.74 3.71 -3.12
CA ARG A 3 12.24 3.55 -1.74
C ARG A 3 11.50 2.21 -1.66
N ILE A 4 12.06 1.29 -0.90
CA ILE A 4 11.52 -0.04 -0.60
C ILE A 4 10.63 0.13 0.64
N LEU A 5 9.37 -0.26 0.55
CA LEU A 5 8.53 -0.42 1.75
C LEU A 5 8.84 -1.80 2.34
N ASN A 6 9.85 -1.87 3.21
CA ASN A 6 10.10 -3.03 4.06
C ASN A 6 9.33 -2.82 5.38
N PHE A 7 8.63 -3.87 5.82
CA PHE A 7 7.78 -3.84 7.02
C PHE A 7 8.57 -3.75 8.35
N ASP A 8 9.91 -3.66 8.30
CA ASP A 8 10.79 -3.68 9.49
C ASP A 8 11.75 -2.48 9.62
N GLN A 9 11.47 -1.33 8.99
CA GLN A 9 12.28 -0.13 9.21
C GLN A 9 11.43 1.11 9.53
N GLN A 10 11.37 1.43 10.84
CA GLN A 10 11.30 2.80 11.30
C GLN A 10 12.44 3.58 10.64
N VAL A 11 12.13 4.51 9.74
CA VAL A 11 13.09 5.50 9.25
C VAL A 11 12.59 6.87 9.69
N MET A 12 13.22 7.34 10.77
CA MET A 12 13.39 8.75 11.09
C MET A 12 13.88 9.49 9.85
N VAL A 13 13.17 10.53 9.41
CA VAL A 13 13.74 11.51 8.50
C VAL A 13 14.03 12.75 9.32
N GLU A 14 15.28 12.88 9.74
CA GLU A 14 15.86 14.14 10.19
C GLU A 14 16.03 15.07 8.98
N ASP A 15 15.67 16.33 9.23
CA ASP A 15 16.08 17.57 8.61
C ASP A 15 15.62 17.96 7.18
N SER A 16 14.73 18.96 7.25
CA SER A 16 14.86 20.26 6.59
C SER A 16 14.39 20.39 5.15
N GLN A 17 13.06 20.31 4.96
CA GLN A 17 12.31 21.21 4.07
C GLN A 17 10.80 21.05 4.29
N TYR A 18 10.37 21.14 5.55
CA TYR A 18 8.97 21.47 5.88
C TYR A 18 8.81 22.99 5.77
N LYS A 19 8.42 23.47 4.60
CA LYS A 19 7.80 24.79 4.43
C LYS A 19 6.58 24.59 3.53
N GLN A 20 5.40 24.57 4.16
CA GLN A 20 4.43 25.68 4.16
C GLN A 20 3.67 25.63 2.82
N ASP A 21 2.53 24.95 2.75
CA ASP A 21 1.26 25.48 3.24
C ASP A 21 0.21 24.40 3.65
N GLN A 22 -0.45 24.68 4.79
CA GLN A 22 -1.78 24.23 5.22
C GLN A 22 -2.18 22.76 5.03
N TYR A 23 -1.81 21.92 5.99
CA TYR A 23 -2.77 21.02 6.65
C TYR A 23 -2.30 20.84 8.10
N ASP A 24 -3.04 21.40 9.05
CA ASP A 24 -2.92 21.04 10.46
C ASP A 24 -3.26 19.55 10.57
N ILE A 25 -2.25 18.70 10.73
CA ILE A 25 -2.45 17.31 11.11
C ILE A 25 -1.67 17.12 12.40
N ASP A 26 -2.41 17.31 13.50
CA ASP A 26 -2.02 16.96 14.86
C ASP A 26 -1.30 15.61 14.87
N PHE A 27 -0.01 15.63 15.22
CA PHE A 27 0.70 14.43 15.63
C PHE A 27 0.19 14.05 17.02
N GLN A 28 -0.77 13.12 17.09
CA GLN A 28 -1.12 12.46 18.34
C GLN A 28 -0.34 11.14 18.47
N PRO A 29 0.45 10.94 19.55
CA PRO A 29 1.29 9.76 19.70
C PRO A 29 0.49 8.66 20.42
N LEU A 30 -0.17 7.73 19.73
CA LEU A 30 -0.96 6.70 20.41
C LEU A 30 -0.96 5.35 19.70
N GLY A 31 -0.81 4.28 20.47
CA GLY A 31 -1.09 2.91 20.08
C GLY A 31 -2.56 2.71 19.72
N GLN A 32 -2.94 3.20 18.54
CA GLN A 32 -4.23 2.99 17.90
C GLN A 32 -3.96 2.49 16.49
N ILE A 33 -4.54 1.32 16.19
CA ILE A 33 -4.59 0.71 14.88
C ILE A 33 -5.15 1.76 13.92
N LEU A 34 -4.29 2.32 13.08
CA LEU A 34 -4.72 3.19 12.00
C LEU A 34 -5.53 2.33 11.03
N HIS A 35 -6.87 2.42 11.14
CA HIS A 35 -7.83 1.77 10.25
C HIS A 35 -7.76 2.41 8.86
N PHE A 36 -6.69 2.13 8.11
CA PHE A 36 -6.60 2.56 6.72
C PHE A 36 -7.37 1.59 5.84
N GLN A 37 -8.64 1.91 5.63
CA GLN A 37 -9.50 1.21 4.67
C GLN A 37 -9.07 1.48 3.22
N VAL A 38 -8.27 2.52 2.99
CA VAL A 38 -7.81 2.97 1.67
C VAL A 38 -6.31 3.24 1.72
N ILE A 39 -5.58 2.74 0.72
CA ILE A 39 -4.15 2.99 0.55
C ILE A 39 -3.92 3.58 -0.83
N ILE A 40 -3.11 4.65 -0.89
CA ILE A 40 -2.74 5.34 -2.12
C ILE A 40 -1.21 5.47 -2.16
N GLY A 41 -0.57 4.75 -3.08
CA GLY A 41 0.88 4.78 -3.30
C GLY A 41 1.25 5.44 -4.62
N GLN A 42 1.23 6.79 -4.66
CA GLN A 42 1.45 7.57 -5.89
C GLN A 42 2.83 7.34 -6.55
N ASN A 43 3.87 7.06 -5.76
CA ASN A 43 5.25 6.96 -6.24
C ASN A 43 5.91 5.60 -5.91
N ILE A 44 5.08 4.57 -5.71
CA ILE A 44 5.57 3.22 -5.38
C ILE A 44 5.72 2.42 -6.67
N GLN A 45 6.94 1.97 -6.97
CA GLN A 45 7.23 1.15 -8.15
C GLN A 45 7.22 -0.36 -7.88
N LEU A 46 7.36 -0.75 -6.61
CA LEU A 46 7.46 -2.13 -6.17
C LEU A 46 6.64 -2.31 -4.89
N ILE A 47 5.77 -3.32 -4.88
CA ILE A 47 5.12 -3.80 -3.66
C ILE A 47 5.79 -5.11 -3.28
N ASP A 48 6.40 -5.13 -2.10
CA ASP A 48 7.21 -6.27 -1.65
C ASP A 48 6.35 -7.47 -1.20
N GLN A 49 7.02 -8.60 -0.99
CA GLN A 49 6.41 -9.84 -0.58
C GLN A 49 5.67 -9.63 0.75
N ASN A 50 4.43 -10.11 0.83
CA ASN A 50 3.55 -9.99 2.01
C ASN A 50 3.26 -8.56 2.50
N ALA A 51 3.52 -7.50 1.72
CA ALA A 51 3.41 -6.10 2.17
C ALA A 51 2.05 -5.72 2.81
N PHE A 52 0.95 -6.34 2.42
CA PHE A 52 -0.40 -6.14 2.97
C PHE A 52 -1.05 -7.47 3.38
N HIS A 53 -0.25 -8.49 3.68
CA HIS A 53 -0.74 -9.84 3.99
C HIS A 53 -1.77 -9.84 5.14
N SER A 54 -2.89 -10.51 4.92
CA SER A 54 -4.03 -10.66 5.85
C SER A 54 -4.60 -9.33 6.37
N ASN A 55 -4.48 -8.24 5.61
CA ASN A 55 -5.13 -6.98 5.96
C ASN A 55 -6.63 -7.04 5.65
N VAL A 56 -7.40 -7.52 6.63
CA VAL A 56 -8.86 -7.70 6.52
C VAL A 56 -9.66 -6.39 6.55
N GLU A 57 -9.01 -5.25 6.82
CA GLU A 57 -9.67 -3.93 6.84
C GLU A 57 -9.46 -3.14 5.55
N LEU A 58 -8.42 -3.49 4.77
CA LEU A 58 -8.11 -2.83 3.50
C LEU A 58 -9.22 -3.08 2.49
N LYS A 59 -9.82 -1.99 1.97
CA LYS A 59 -10.92 -2.02 1.00
C LYS A 59 -10.52 -1.53 -0.38
N ILE A 60 -9.59 -0.58 -0.46
CA ILE A 60 -9.16 0.03 -1.72
C ILE A 60 -7.64 0.20 -1.74
N ALA A 61 -7.00 -0.21 -2.83
CA ALA A 61 -5.57 -0.10 -3.07
C ALA A 61 -5.31 0.59 -4.42
N LEU A 62 -4.75 1.81 -4.38
CA LEU A 62 -4.45 2.61 -5.58
C LEU A 62 -2.93 2.82 -5.69
N PHE A 63 -2.33 2.28 -6.75
CA PHE A 63 -0.89 2.32 -7.00
C PHE A 63 -0.60 2.65 -8.46
N PRO A 64 -0.81 3.91 -8.92
CA PRO A 64 -0.73 4.23 -10.34
C PRO A 64 0.66 3.95 -10.96
N GLN A 65 1.73 4.02 -10.17
CA GLN A 65 3.11 3.85 -10.66
C GLN A 65 3.73 2.48 -10.35
N VAL A 66 2.97 1.51 -9.79
CA VAL A 66 3.54 0.20 -9.45
C VAL A 66 3.80 -0.61 -10.70
N LEU A 67 5.02 -1.15 -10.79
CA LEU A 67 5.49 -1.98 -11.91
C LEU A 67 5.47 -3.47 -11.55
N LEU A 68 5.84 -3.81 -10.31
CA LEU A 68 5.96 -5.20 -9.83
C LEU A 68 5.27 -5.36 -8.47
N ILE A 69 4.48 -6.43 -8.33
CA ILE A 69 3.89 -6.86 -7.07
C ILE A 69 4.39 -8.27 -6.75
N LYS A 70 5.12 -8.41 -5.64
CA LYS A 70 5.72 -9.67 -5.24
C LYS A 70 4.75 -10.61 -4.53
N GLN A 71 5.19 -11.86 -4.37
CA GLN A 71 4.41 -12.98 -3.88
C GLN A 71 3.57 -12.62 -2.64
N SER A 72 2.29 -13.03 -2.66
CA SER A 72 1.38 -12.90 -1.52
C SER A 72 1.21 -11.46 -0.95
N ALA A 73 1.56 -10.41 -1.71
CA ALA A 73 1.51 -9.04 -1.21
C ALA A 73 0.15 -8.62 -0.65
N PHE A 74 -0.98 -9.07 -1.22
CA PHE A 74 -2.33 -8.82 -0.72
C PHE A 74 -3.04 -10.12 -0.32
N TYR A 75 -2.31 -11.18 0.00
CA TYR A 75 -2.90 -12.47 0.37
C TYR A 75 -3.83 -12.29 1.57
N GLY A 76 -5.07 -12.75 1.48
CA GLY A 76 -6.01 -12.70 2.61
C GLY A 76 -6.58 -11.32 2.91
N CYS A 77 -6.43 -10.32 2.03
CA CYS A 77 -7.13 -9.05 2.15
C CYS A 77 -8.63 -9.22 1.83
N SER A 78 -9.37 -9.88 2.73
CA SER A 78 -10.74 -10.33 2.49
C SER A 78 -11.74 -9.20 2.24
N SER A 79 -11.43 -7.99 2.72
CA SER A 79 -12.25 -6.78 2.49
C SER A 79 -11.85 -5.97 1.26
N LEU A 80 -10.75 -6.33 0.59
CA LEU A 80 -10.25 -5.58 -0.57
C LEU A 80 -11.26 -5.73 -1.71
N ARG A 81 -11.79 -4.62 -2.19
CA ARG A 81 -12.79 -4.57 -3.27
C ARG A 81 -12.22 -4.06 -4.58
N LEU A 82 -11.29 -3.12 -4.49
CA LEU A 82 -10.72 -2.44 -5.64
C LEU A 82 -9.20 -2.39 -5.52
N PHE A 83 -8.53 -2.91 -6.55
CA PHE A 83 -7.11 -2.65 -6.81
C PHE A 83 -6.96 -1.94 -8.15
N GLN A 84 -6.17 -0.87 -8.19
CA GLN A 84 -5.89 -0.12 -9.41
C GLN A 84 -4.39 0.20 -9.56
N SER A 85 -3.84 -0.07 -10.73
CA SER A 85 -2.52 0.38 -11.19
C SER A 85 -2.54 0.72 -12.67
N GLU A 86 -1.76 1.71 -13.09
CA GLU A 86 -1.68 2.18 -14.48
C GLU A 86 -0.40 1.75 -15.20
N ASN A 87 0.55 1.14 -14.48
CA ASN A 87 1.86 0.78 -15.04
C ASN A 87 2.27 -0.64 -14.66
N LEU A 88 1.33 -1.47 -14.22
CA LEU A 88 1.61 -2.79 -13.68
C LEU A 88 2.13 -3.71 -14.77
N LYS A 89 3.35 -4.22 -14.59
CA LYS A 89 4.03 -5.11 -15.54
C LYS A 89 4.05 -6.56 -15.08
N GLU A 90 4.21 -6.78 -13.78
CA GLU A 90 4.42 -8.12 -13.24
C GLU A 90 3.71 -8.30 -11.89
N VAL A 91 3.07 -9.47 -11.73
CA VAL A 91 2.39 -9.90 -10.51
C VAL A 91 2.83 -11.33 -10.23
N GLU A 92 3.47 -11.53 -9.08
CA GLU A 92 3.94 -12.84 -8.66
C GLU A 92 2.80 -13.71 -8.08
N SER A 93 3.16 -14.91 -7.64
CA SER A 93 2.19 -15.91 -7.17
C SER A 93 1.36 -15.44 -5.97
N HIS A 94 0.08 -15.82 -5.95
CA HIS A 94 -0.84 -15.63 -4.81
C HIS A 94 -1.07 -14.20 -4.32
N VAL A 95 -0.72 -13.18 -5.11
CA VAL A 95 -0.82 -11.76 -4.70
C VAL A 95 -2.20 -11.39 -4.15
N PHE A 96 -3.29 -11.78 -4.83
CA PHE A 96 -4.67 -11.51 -4.38
C PHE A 96 -5.41 -12.76 -3.90
N TYR A 97 -4.69 -13.83 -3.52
CA TYR A 97 -5.34 -15.05 -3.06
C TYR A 97 -6.08 -14.79 -1.74
N ARG A 98 -7.28 -15.37 -1.56
CA ARG A 98 -8.20 -15.10 -0.43
C ARG A 98 -8.68 -13.64 -0.29
N CYS A 99 -8.56 -12.81 -1.32
CA CYS A 99 -9.29 -11.53 -1.41
C CYS A 99 -10.76 -11.76 -1.80
N SER A 100 -11.56 -12.27 -0.87
CA SER A 100 -12.93 -12.75 -1.14
C SER A 100 -13.91 -11.70 -1.69
N LEU A 101 -13.68 -10.40 -1.42
CA LEU A 101 -14.54 -9.31 -1.89
C LEU A 101 -13.96 -8.55 -3.08
N LEU A 102 -12.81 -8.98 -3.63
CA LEU A 102 -12.15 -8.30 -4.74
C LEU A 102 -12.96 -8.50 -6.02
N SER A 103 -13.61 -7.43 -6.46
CA SER A 103 -14.49 -7.45 -7.64
C SER A 103 -13.90 -6.73 -8.84
N GLN A 104 -12.91 -5.85 -8.62
CA GLN A 104 -12.29 -5.06 -9.68
C GLN A 104 -10.77 -5.01 -9.53
N ILE A 105 -10.07 -5.41 -10.61
CA ILE A 105 -8.64 -5.23 -10.80
C ILE A 105 -8.48 -4.47 -12.11
N ASN A 106 -8.07 -3.21 -12.01
CA ASN A 106 -7.78 -2.37 -13.17
C ASN A 106 -6.26 -2.27 -13.30
N ALA A 107 -5.73 -2.95 -14.32
CA ALA A 107 -4.33 -2.90 -14.71
C ALA A 107 -4.29 -2.60 -16.21
N TYR A 108 -3.85 -1.39 -16.56
CA TYR A 108 -3.71 -0.91 -17.94
C TYR A 108 -2.25 -0.62 -18.25
#